data_AF-A0A977R7G3-F1
#
_entry.id   AF-A0A977R7G3-F1
#
_cell.length_a   1.000
_cell.length_b   1.000
_cell.length_c   1.000
_cell.angle_alpha   90.00
_cell.angle_beta   90.00
_cell.angle_gamma   90.00
#
_symmetry.space_group_name_H-M   'P 1'
#
loop_
_entity.id
_entity.type
_entity.pdbx_description
1 polymer ?
#
loop_
_entity_poly.entity_id
_entity_poly.type
_entity_poly.pdbx_seq_one_letter_code
_entity_poly.pdbx_strand_id
1 'polypeptide(L)'
;MFHKSYPQWYPARQSIRLDPKGKCVRDEEVLQTLPVGTTATFYFKDLGPQVGWTAVFLTEYAGPLFIYLLFYSRLPFIYEEEYDFTTSPHTVVHLAGFCHSFHYVKRLIETLFVHRFSHGTMPLRNTIKNCFYYWGFTAWLAYFINHPLYTPPLYGDQQVNVAL
;
A
#
# COMPACT_ATOMS: atom_id res chain seq x y z
N MET A 1 -8.21 24.03 -18.58
CA MET A 1 -7.81 24.54 -19.92
C MET A 1 -6.62 23.76 -20.48
N PHE A 2 -5.52 23.60 -19.74
CA PHE A 2 -4.31 22.91 -20.24
C PHE A 2 -4.52 21.46 -20.70
N HIS A 3 -5.25 20.66 -19.92
CA HIS A 3 -5.54 19.25 -20.28
C HIS A 3 -6.38 19.11 -21.57
N LYS A 4 -7.23 20.08 -21.90
CA LYS A 4 -8.04 20.03 -23.15
C LYS A 4 -7.15 20.10 -24.39
N SER A 5 -6.08 20.89 -24.33
CA SER A 5 -5.10 21.01 -25.41
C SER A 5 -4.03 19.92 -25.37
N TYR A 6 -3.74 19.38 -24.17
CA TYR A 6 -2.72 18.37 -23.94
C TYR A 6 -3.27 17.20 -23.09
N PRO A 7 -3.98 16.25 -23.72
CA PRO A 7 -4.62 15.14 -23.02
C PRO A 7 -3.65 14.25 -22.23
N GLN A 8 -2.40 14.12 -22.68
CA GLN A 8 -1.35 13.33 -22.03
C GLN A 8 -1.00 13.82 -20.61
N TRP A 9 -1.25 15.09 -20.33
CA TRP A 9 -1.03 15.71 -19.03
C TRP A 9 -2.37 15.89 -18.33
N TYR A 10 -2.91 14.81 -17.76
CA TYR A 10 -4.13 14.88 -16.97
C TYR A 10 -3.90 15.66 -15.66
N PRO A 11 -4.96 16.26 -15.06
CA PRO A 11 -4.83 17.24 -13.98
C PRO A 11 -3.93 16.81 -12.81
N ALA A 12 -4.02 15.57 -12.34
CA ALA A 12 -3.20 15.09 -11.22
C ALA A 12 -1.69 15.08 -11.50
N ARG A 13 -1.24 15.03 -12.77
CA ARG A 13 0.18 15.14 -13.12
C ARG A 13 0.70 16.57 -13.05
N GLN A 14 -0.19 17.55 -13.05
CA GLN A 14 0.16 18.96 -13.23
C GLN A 14 0.49 19.57 -11.87
N SER A 15 1.73 20.00 -11.68
CA SER A 15 2.12 20.86 -10.55
C SER A 15 2.31 22.28 -11.06
N ILE A 16 1.48 23.20 -10.57
CA ILE A 16 1.52 24.62 -10.93
C ILE A 16 2.25 25.39 -9.83
N ARG A 17 3.18 26.28 -10.20
CA ARG A 17 4.01 27.06 -9.26
C ARG A 17 4.07 28.52 -9.68
N LEU A 18 4.19 29.43 -8.72
CA LEU A 18 4.40 30.86 -8.97
C LEU A 18 5.87 31.21 -9.24
N ASP A 19 6.79 30.38 -8.75
CA ASP A 19 8.24 30.51 -8.94
C ASP A 19 8.79 29.15 -9.40
N PRO A 20 9.82 29.09 -10.27
CA PRO A 20 10.38 27.82 -10.74
C PRO A 20 10.85 26.88 -9.63
N LYS A 21 11.34 27.43 -8.51
CA LYS A 21 11.80 26.71 -7.32
C LYS A 21 10.82 26.81 -6.15
N GLY A 22 9.70 27.52 -6.33
CA GLY A 22 8.65 27.69 -5.33
C GLY A 22 7.82 26.44 -5.06
N LYS A 23 6.93 26.51 -4.07
CA LYS A 23 5.97 25.46 -3.74
C LYS A 23 4.86 25.35 -4.80
N CYS A 24 4.20 24.20 -4.84
CA CYS A 24 3.00 24.03 -5.66
C CYS A 24 1.86 24.87 -5.09
N VAL A 25 1.11 25.53 -5.96
CA VAL A 25 -0.17 26.17 -5.63
C VAL A 25 -1.13 25.06 -5.21
N ARG A 26 -1.92 25.32 -4.17
CA ARG A 26 -2.93 24.38 -3.67
C ARG A 26 -4.25 24.53 -4.42
N ASP A 27 -5.04 23.47 -4.46
CA ASP A 27 -6.33 23.48 -5.14
C ASP A 27 -7.34 24.46 -4.50
N GLU A 28 -7.14 24.83 -3.24
CA GLU A 28 -7.99 25.79 -2.52
C GLU A 28 -7.66 27.26 -2.85
N GLU A 29 -6.50 27.53 -3.46
CA GLU A 29 -6.05 28.90 -3.71
C GLU A 29 -6.72 29.47 -4.98
N VAL A 30 -7.36 30.63 -4.84
CA VAL A 30 -7.99 31.33 -5.95
C VAL A 30 -7.07 32.43 -6.47
N LEU A 31 -7.17 32.73 -7.77
CA LEU A 31 -6.32 33.72 -8.44
C LEU A 31 -6.29 35.08 -7.74
N GLN A 32 -7.42 35.50 -7.13
CA GLN A 32 -7.54 36.77 -6.40
C GLN A 32 -6.72 36.82 -5.11
N THR A 33 -6.44 35.66 -4.50
CA THR A 33 -5.68 35.55 -3.25
C THR A 33 -4.18 35.34 -3.47
N LEU A 34 -3.77 35.05 -4.71
CA LEU A 34 -2.37 34.86 -5.04
C LEU A 34 -1.67 36.23 -5.13
N PRO A 35 -0.37 36.32 -4.78
CA PRO A 35 0.41 37.56 -4.88
C PRO A 35 0.78 37.85 -6.34
N VAL A 36 -0.23 37.96 -7.21
CA VAL A 36 -0.11 38.23 -8.64
C VAL A 36 -0.88 39.51 -8.98
N GLY A 37 -0.35 40.31 -9.91
CA GLY A 37 -1.01 41.52 -10.38
C GLY A 37 -2.10 41.20 -11.41
N THR A 38 -2.28 42.09 -12.39
CA THR A 38 -3.19 41.87 -13.54
C THR A 38 -2.74 40.74 -14.46
N THR A 39 -1.42 40.46 -14.47
CA THR A 39 -0.80 39.36 -15.23
C THR A 39 -0.21 38.34 -14.26
N ALA A 40 -0.61 37.08 -14.38
CA ALA A 40 -0.08 35.97 -13.59
C ALA A 40 0.78 35.05 -14.46
N THR A 41 2.01 34.79 -14.02
CA THR A 41 2.91 33.81 -14.64
C THR A 41 2.91 32.53 -13.82
N PHE A 42 2.64 31.40 -14.47
CA PHE A 42 2.64 30.09 -13.83
C PHE A 42 3.68 29.18 -14.47
N TYR A 43 4.41 28.45 -13.64
CA TYR A 43 5.37 27.44 -14.04
C TYR A 43 4.73 26.06 -13.93
N PHE A 44 4.77 25.32 -15.03
CA PHE A 44 4.30 23.95 -15.11
C PHE A 44 5.43 22.97 -14.78
N LYS A 45 5.15 21.99 -13.92
CA LYS A 45 6.01 20.84 -13.67
C LYS A 45 5.19 19.56 -13.81
N ASP A 46 5.66 18.64 -14.66
CA ASP A 46 5.11 17.28 -14.73
C ASP A 46 5.60 16.45 -13.55
N LEU A 47 4.66 15.89 -12.78
CA LEU A 47 4.93 14.99 -11.66
C LEU A 47 5.13 13.53 -12.11
N GLY A 48 4.87 13.23 -13.39
CA GLY A 48 4.82 11.87 -13.91
C GLY A 48 3.53 11.14 -13.51
N PRO A 49 3.40 9.84 -13.85
CA PRO A 49 2.19 9.07 -13.56
C PRO A 49 1.81 9.09 -12.07
N GLN A 50 0.56 9.45 -11.80
CA GLN A 50 -0.02 9.58 -10.48
C GLN A 50 -1.15 8.56 -10.29
N VAL A 51 -1.29 8.05 -9.06
CA VAL A 51 -2.34 7.13 -8.66
C VAL A 51 -3.07 7.69 -7.45
N GLY A 52 -4.40 7.56 -7.40
CA GLY A 52 -5.20 8.00 -6.26
C GLY A 52 -4.89 7.20 -4.99
N TRP A 53 -4.93 7.85 -3.84
CA TRP A 53 -4.57 7.23 -2.56
C TRP A 53 -5.37 5.98 -2.23
N THR A 54 -6.67 5.94 -2.55
CA THR A 54 -7.48 4.73 -2.37
C THR A 54 -6.87 3.54 -3.10
N ALA A 55 -6.50 3.70 -4.37
CA ALA A 55 -5.88 2.62 -5.15
C ALA A 55 -4.48 2.24 -4.63
N VAL A 56 -3.71 3.22 -4.15
CA VAL A 56 -2.41 2.98 -3.50
C VAL A 56 -2.60 2.06 -2.29
N PHE A 57 -3.45 2.44 -1.34
CA PHE A 57 -3.63 1.68 -0.10
C PHE A 57 -4.30 0.34 -0.32
N LEU A 58 -5.27 0.25 -1.25
CA LEU A 58 -5.87 -1.02 -1.62
C LEU A 58 -4.82 -2.00 -2.17
N THR A 59 -3.95 -1.54 -3.06
CA THR A 59 -2.90 -2.40 -3.64
C THR A 59 -1.84 -2.75 -2.60
N GLU A 60 -1.44 -1.78 -1.78
CA GLU A 60 -0.46 -1.95 -0.72
C GLU A 60 -0.93 -2.99 0.32
N TYR A 61 -2.21 -3.04 0.65
CA TYR A 61 -2.77 -3.92 1.68
C TYR A 61 -3.37 -5.23 1.14
N ALA A 62 -3.84 -5.27 -0.12
CA ALA A 62 -4.34 -6.49 -0.72
C ALA A 62 -3.20 -7.50 -0.95
N GLY A 63 -2.01 -7.03 -1.31
CA GLY A 63 -0.85 -7.90 -1.54
C GLY A 63 -0.45 -8.71 -0.31
N PRO A 64 -0.17 -8.10 0.85
CA PRO A 64 0.12 -8.83 2.09
C PRO A 64 -0.93 -9.88 2.42
N LEU A 65 -2.21 -9.53 2.34
CA LEU A 65 -3.30 -10.47 2.58
C LEU A 65 -3.21 -11.68 1.65
N PHE A 66 -3.12 -11.42 0.34
CA PHE A 66 -3.06 -12.49 -0.66
C PHE A 66 -1.81 -13.35 -0.49
N ILE A 67 -0.64 -12.72 -0.42
CA ILE A 67 0.66 -13.38 -0.28
C ILE A 67 0.67 -14.28 0.95
N TYR A 68 0.25 -13.77 2.11
CA TYR A 68 0.22 -14.59 3.33
C TYR A 68 -0.65 -15.84 3.15
N LEU A 69 -1.82 -15.71 2.53
CA LEU A 69 -2.71 -16.84 2.27
C LEU A 69 -2.11 -17.88 1.32
N LEU A 70 -1.25 -17.49 0.37
CA LEU A 70 -0.52 -18.43 -0.49
C LEU A 70 0.47 -19.28 0.32
N PHE A 71 1.23 -18.66 1.22
CA PHE A 71 2.16 -19.38 2.11
C PHE A 71 1.41 -20.26 3.12
N TYR A 72 0.33 -19.73 3.70
CA TYR A 72 -0.53 -20.48 4.62
C TYR A 72 -1.16 -21.71 3.97
N SER A 73 -1.60 -21.59 2.71
CA SER A 73 -2.14 -22.71 1.94
C SER A 73 -1.06 -23.65 1.41
N ARG A 74 0.23 -23.35 1.63
CA ARG A 74 1.39 -24.12 1.15
C ARG A 74 1.25 -24.48 -0.32
N LEU A 75 1.10 -23.46 -1.17
CA LEU A 75 1.01 -23.70 -2.61
C LEU A 75 2.27 -24.45 -3.11
N PRO A 76 2.11 -25.25 -4.17
CA PRO A 76 3.23 -25.88 -4.85
C PRO A 76 4.32 -24.87 -5.17
N PHE A 77 5.58 -25.32 -5.19
CA PHE A 77 6.79 -24.51 -5.43
C PHE A 77 7.24 -23.58 -4.29
N ILE A 78 6.49 -23.49 -3.18
CA ILE A 78 6.90 -22.70 -2.00
C ILE A 78 7.76 -23.55 -1.05
N TYR A 79 7.31 -24.77 -0.77
CA TYR A 79 7.97 -25.75 0.09
C TYR A 79 8.23 -27.04 -0.70
N GLU A 80 8.70 -28.09 -0.03
CA GLU A 80 8.86 -29.42 -0.65
C GLU A 80 7.50 -30.02 -1.03
N GLU A 81 7.44 -30.76 -2.15
CA GLU A 81 6.19 -31.28 -2.74
C GLU A 81 5.37 -32.14 -1.78
N GLU A 82 6.01 -32.80 -0.80
CA GLU A 82 5.32 -33.59 0.22
C GLU A 82 4.41 -32.75 1.15
N TYR A 83 4.62 -31.43 1.18
CA TYR A 83 3.86 -30.49 2.00
C TYR A 83 2.85 -29.66 1.21
N ASP A 84 2.69 -29.90 -0.08
CA ASP A 84 1.74 -29.17 -0.93
C ASP A 84 0.32 -29.27 -0.36
N PHE A 85 -0.30 -28.12 -0.11
CA PHE A 85 -1.64 -28.00 0.48
C PHE A 85 -1.83 -28.67 1.85
N THR A 86 -0.75 -29.05 2.52
CA THR A 86 -0.83 -29.61 3.87
C THR A 86 -1.18 -28.54 4.89
N THR A 87 -1.87 -28.95 5.95
CA THR A 87 -2.21 -28.07 7.07
C THR A 87 -1.19 -28.22 8.20
N SER A 88 -0.78 -27.10 8.80
CA SER A 88 0.07 -27.14 10.00
C SER A 88 -0.67 -27.80 11.17
N PRO A 89 -0.02 -28.66 11.98
CA PRO A 89 -0.62 -29.18 13.21
C PRO A 89 -0.66 -28.14 14.34
N HIS A 90 0.04 -27.02 14.20
CA HIS A 90 0.20 -26.01 15.24
C HIS A 90 -0.91 -24.95 15.18
N THR A 91 -1.72 -24.87 16.23
CA THR A 91 -2.80 -23.87 16.41
C THR A 91 -2.30 -22.43 16.28
N VAL A 92 -1.07 -22.15 16.73
CA VAL A 92 -0.42 -20.84 16.66
C VAL A 92 -0.30 -20.33 15.22
N VAL A 93 -0.05 -21.22 14.25
CA VAL A 93 0.06 -20.86 12.82
C VAL A 93 -1.30 -20.40 12.28
N HIS A 94 -2.38 -21.10 12.65
CA HIS A 94 -3.74 -20.72 12.30
C HIS A 94 -4.14 -19.38 12.93
N LEU A 95 -3.77 -19.18 14.19
CA LEU A 95 -4.04 -17.94 14.89
C LEU A 95 -3.29 -16.77 14.26
N ALA A 96 -2.01 -16.94 13.93
CA ALA A 96 -1.22 -15.93 13.22
C ALA A 96 -1.86 -15.59 11.86
N GLY A 97 -2.31 -16.60 11.11
CA GLY A 97 -3.01 -16.41 9.84
C GLY A 97 -4.33 -15.67 10.00
N PHE A 98 -5.11 -15.97 11.04
CA PHE A 98 -6.33 -15.25 11.36
C PHE A 98 -6.05 -13.79 11.72
N CYS A 99 -5.12 -13.53 12.66
CA CYS A 99 -4.75 -12.17 13.07
C CYS A 99 -4.23 -11.34 11.90
N HIS A 100 -3.34 -11.91 11.08
CA HIS A 100 -2.81 -11.24 9.90
C HIS A 100 -3.91 -10.92 8.88
N SER A 101 -4.76 -11.91 8.57
CA SER A 101 -5.85 -11.73 7.61
C SER A 101 -6.86 -10.70 8.11
N PHE A 102 -7.28 -10.79 9.37
CA PHE A 102 -8.17 -9.83 9.99
C PHE A 102 -7.60 -8.41 9.97
N HIS A 103 -6.31 -8.25 10.30
CA HIS A 103 -5.63 -6.96 10.24
C HIS A 103 -5.73 -6.32 8.85
N TYR A 104 -5.35 -7.05 7.79
CA TYR A 104 -5.35 -6.50 6.43
C TYR A 104 -6.75 -6.34 5.83
N VAL A 105 -7.70 -7.24 6.16
CA VAL A 105 -9.11 -7.07 5.78
C VAL A 105 -9.69 -5.80 6.41
N LYS A 106 -9.45 -5.57 7.71
CA LYS A 106 -9.85 -4.33 8.39
C LYS A 106 -9.26 -3.12 7.68
N ARG A 107 -7.96 -3.13 7.36
CA ARG A 107 -7.27 -2.03 6.65
C ARG A 107 -7.88 -1.75 5.27
N LEU A 108 -8.25 -2.80 4.52
CA LEU A 108 -8.91 -2.67 3.23
C LEU A 108 -10.30 -2.03 3.37
N ILE A 109 -11.10 -2.48 4.33
CA ILE A 109 -12.42 -1.90 4.64
C ILE A 109 -12.28 -0.44 5.07
N GLU A 110 -11.33 -0.12 5.96
CA GLU A 110 -11.05 1.26 6.38
C GLU A 110 -10.67 2.14 5.19
N THR A 111 -9.88 1.62 4.25
CA THR A 111 -9.49 2.33 3.02
C THR A 111 -10.69 2.65 2.12
N LEU A 112 -11.67 1.74 2.04
CA LEU A 112 -12.85 1.91 1.20
C LEU A 112 -13.90 2.83 1.82
N PHE A 113 -14.15 2.68 3.12
CA PHE A 113 -15.34 3.25 3.75
C PHE A 113 -15.06 4.33 4.80
N VAL A 114 -13.86 4.34 5.40
CA VAL A 114 -13.54 5.23 6.54
C VAL A 114 -12.59 6.34 6.12
N HIS A 115 -11.58 6.02 5.31
CA HIS A 115 -10.54 6.98 4.95
C HIS A 115 -11.04 8.01 3.92
N ARG A 116 -10.96 9.29 4.33
CA ARG A 116 -11.12 10.44 3.44
C ARG A 116 -9.76 11.04 3.15
N PHE A 117 -9.23 10.80 1.95
CA PHE A 117 -7.95 11.36 1.53
C PHE A 117 -8.11 12.82 1.08
N SER A 118 -7.34 13.73 1.68
CA SER A 118 -7.38 15.16 1.38
C SER A 118 -6.48 15.55 0.20
N HIS A 119 -5.37 14.85 -0.02
CA HIS A 119 -4.50 15.04 -1.17
C HIS A 119 -4.92 14.15 -2.34
N GLY A 120 -4.75 14.65 -3.57
CA GLY A 120 -5.29 13.98 -4.76
C GLY A 120 -4.63 12.64 -5.09
N THR A 121 -3.29 12.57 -5.08
CA THR A 121 -2.56 11.40 -5.64
C THR A 121 -1.14 11.22 -5.11
N MET A 122 -0.55 10.06 -5.38
CA MET A 122 0.85 9.71 -5.13
C MET A 122 1.56 9.29 -6.43
N PRO A 123 2.87 9.55 -6.59
CA PRO A 123 3.62 9.07 -7.75
C PRO A 123 3.67 7.54 -7.81
N LEU A 124 3.36 6.96 -8.97
CA LEU A 124 3.29 5.50 -9.18
C LEU A 124 4.56 4.76 -8.75
N ARG A 125 5.74 5.35 -9.02
CA ARG A 125 7.03 4.76 -8.63
C ARG A 125 7.15 4.55 -7.12
N ASN A 126 6.55 5.42 -6.32
CA ASN A 126 6.58 5.27 -4.86
C ASN A 126 5.59 4.19 -4.42
N THR A 127 4.41 4.10 -5.04
CA THR A 127 3.46 3.00 -4.81
C THR A 127 4.11 1.64 -5.04
N ILE A 128 4.86 1.50 -6.14
CA ILE A 128 5.59 0.25 -6.44
C ILE A 128 6.60 -0.08 -5.33
N LYS A 129 7.41 0.91 -4.89
CA LYS A 129 8.37 0.72 -3.80
C LYS A 129 7.69 0.29 -2.50
N ASN A 130 6.59 0.93 -2.14
CA ASN A 130 5.83 0.56 -0.95
C ASN A 130 5.27 -0.87 -1.07
N CYS A 131 4.71 -1.23 -2.22
CA CYS A 131 4.20 -2.58 -2.45
C CYS A 131 5.32 -3.60 -2.27
N PHE A 132 6.46 -3.43 -2.93
CA PHE A 132 7.60 -4.34 -2.76
C PHE A 132 8.02 -4.49 -1.29
N TYR A 133 8.06 -3.38 -0.55
CA TYR A 133 8.40 -3.40 0.87
C TYR A 133 7.41 -4.25 1.68
N TYR A 134 6.11 -3.94 1.62
CA TYR A 134 5.10 -4.66 2.41
C TYR A 134 4.94 -6.11 1.94
N TRP A 135 4.87 -6.34 0.63
CA TRP A 135 4.66 -7.65 0.04
C TRP A 135 5.83 -8.57 0.33
N GLY A 136 7.06 -8.07 0.15
CA GLY A 136 8.28 -8.83 0.42
C GLY A 136 8.45 -9.14 1.90
N PHE A 137 8.17 -8.18 2.78
CA PHE A 137 8.23 -8.42 4.23
C PHE A 137 7.18 -9.45 4.67
N THR A 138 5.96 -9.38 4.13
CA THR A 138 4.92 -10.38 4.39
C THR A 138 5.31 -11.76 3.86
N ALA A 139 5.89 -11.86 2.66
CA ALA A 139 6.38 -13.13 2.14
C ALA A 139 7.46 -13.73 3.04
N TRP A 140 8.43 -12.90 3.47
CA TRP A 140 9.50 -13.32 4.37
C TRP A 140 8.94 -13.83 5.71
N LEU A 141 8.06 -13.06 6.36
CA LEU A 141 7.41 -13.46 7.61
C LEU A 141 6.58 -14.73 7.43
N ALA A 142 5.73 -14.78 6.40
CA ALA A 142 4.80 -15.88 6.16
C ALA A 142 5.54 -17.18 5.83
N TYR A 143 6.67 -17.10 5.14
CA TYR A 143 7.52 -18.26 4.86
C TYR A 143 7.90 -19.01 6.14
N PHE A 144 8.40 -18.29 7.16
CA PHE A 144 8.84 -18.90 8.42
C PHE A 144 7.69 -19.38 9.30
N ILE A 145 6.62 -18.58 9.42
CA ILE A 145 5.48 -18.94 10.26
C ILE A 145 4.75 -20.17 9.72
N ASN A 146 4.59 -20.28 8.40
CA ASN A 146 3.82 -21.36 7.78
C ASN A 146 4.68 -22.55 7.35
N HIS A 147 6.01 -22.49 7.57
CA HIS A 147 6.95 -23.53 7.17
C HIS A 147 6.52 -24.90 7.74
N PRO A 148 6.61 -26.00 6.97
CA PRO A 148 6.27 -27.34 7.45
C PRO A 148 7.04 -27.75 8.72
N LEU A 149 8.31 -27.36 8.79
CA LEU A 149 9.21 -27.56 9.93
C LEU A 149 9.11 -26.46 11.00
N TYR A 150 8.00 -25.72 11.06
CA TYR A 150 7.80 -24.69 12.08
C TYR A 150 7.90 -25.31 13.48
N THR A 151 8.71 -24.69 14.35
CA THR A 151 8.81 -25.05 15.75
C THR A 151 8.10 -24.03 16.62
N PRO A 152 7.28 -24.47 17.60
CA PRO A 152 6.60 -23.56 18.51
C PRO A 152 7.62 -22.80 19.38
N PRO A 153 7.23 -21.63 19.92
CA PRO A 153 8.10 -20.83 20.78
C PRO A 153 8.56 -21.60 22.02
N LEU A 154 9.75 -21.27 22.51
CA LEU A 154 10.40 -21.94 23.66
C LEU A 154 9.53 -21.95 24.92
N TYR A 155 8.77 -20.88 25.16
CA TYR A 155 7.87 -20.73 26.30
C TYR A 155 6.41 -21.14 25.99
N GLY A 156 6.18 -21.78 24.84
CA GLY A 156 4.90 -22.33 24.43
C GLY A 156 3.75 -21.31 24.42
N ASP A 157 2.56 -21.79 24.81
CA ASP A 157 1.31 -21.02 24.74
C ASP A 157 1.30 -19.77 25.63
N GLN A 158 2.09 -19.74 26.72
CA GLN A 158 2.18 -18.55 27.57
C GLN A 158 2.74 -17.36 26.81
N GLN A 159 3.77 -17.58 25.97
CA GLN A 159 4.33 -16.52 25.14
C GLN A 159 3.35 -16.07 24.06
N VAL A 160 2.57 -16.99 23.49
CA VAL A 160 1.56 -16.69 22.48
C VAL A 160 0.43 -15.85 23.08
N ASN A 161 -0.06 -16.23 24.27
CA ASN A 161 -1.16 -15.54 24.94
C ASN A 161 -0.81 -14.12 25.40
N VAL A 162 0.46 -13.87 25.75
CA VAL A 162 0.92 -12.51 26.09
C VAL A 162 1.05 -11.62 24.84
N ALA A 163 1.29 -12.23 23.68
CA ALA A 163 1.49 -11.51 22.42
C ALA A 163 0.19 -11.19 21.64
N LEU A 164 -0.93 -11.82 22.03
CA LEU A 164 -2.28 -11.56 21.49
C LEU A 164 -2.89 -10.29 22.10
#